data_AF-A0A3R8L8L7-F1
#
_entry.id   AF-A0A3R8L8L7-F1
#
_cell.length_a   1.000
_cell.length_b   1.000
_cell.length_c   1.000
_cell.angle_alpha   90.00
_cell.angle_beta   90.00
_cell.angle_gamma   90.00
#
_symmetry.space_group_name_H-M   'P 1'
#
loop_
_entity.id
_entity.type
_entity.pdbx_description
1 polymer ?
#
loop_
_entity_poly.entity_id
_entity_poly.type
_entity_poly.pdbx_seq_one_letter_code
_entity_poly.pdbx_strand_id
1 'polypeptide(L)'
;MTLAAPTTIRIELLPTSNIQHPTSNIQRPNDPNGAAAPHLDVGCSALDVGRSARSAVPPPPLILKDKLPLLAGEILDATVLREKDLLAYYETQIARAKTDDILLSLHLKATMMKVSDPILFGHAVRVFFKPLLEKHAPTLARLGVDLNNGLGDLVSKIQTLPDAERAAIETDIQAAYATGPGLSYVNSGKGITNLHVPSDVIVDASLPALIRAGGKVYDSQGKLQDTLILIPDRSYAGVYQAVIDFVKQHGPLDPATIGSVPNVGLMAQAAEEYGSHNKTFEIPTDGTVRIIDTATGQTLLEHTVAAGDIWRACQAKDIPIQDWVKLAVTRARLSNTPAIFWLDAARAHDAQIIAKVQAYLKNHDTTGLDLRILPPATACKLTLERLVKGQDTISVTGNVLRDYLTDLFPILEVGTSAKMLSIVPLIAGGGLFETGAGGSAPKHVQQFLEENYLRWDSLGEFFALAASLEHLATTLNHAKAKVLADTLDTANGKFLENDKSPGRKLGTTDNRGSHFYLALYWAQALAAQTQDPDLAKHFAPIAEKLTDNEQKIAAELLAVQGQPADIGAYYRPDEAKASTAMRPSPTLNAILATL
;
A
#
# COMPACT_ATOMS: atom_id res chain seq x y z
N MET A 1 2.68 -24.65 3.99
CA MET A 1 1.78 -24.45 5.15
C MET A 1 0.36 -24.50 4.60
N THR A 2 -0.41 -25.50 4.98
CA THR A 2 -1.84 -25.58 4.66
C THR A 2 -2.55 -24.42 5.34
N LEU A 3 -3.01 -23.47 4.55
CA LEU A 3 -3.83 -22.33 4.97
C LEU A 3 -5.14 -22.88 5.57
N ALA A 4 -5.55 -22.42 6.75
CA ALA A 4 -6.80 -22.88 7.39
C ALA A 4 -8.02 -22.18 6.77
N ALA A 5 -9.11 -22.91 6.55
CA ALA A 5 -10.36 -22.31 6.07
C ALA A 5 -11.02 -21.47 7.19
N PRO A 6 -11.38 -20.21 6.94
CA PRO A 6 -11.94 -19.34 7.97
C PRO A 6 -13.40 -19.65 8.30
N THR A 7 -13.73 -19.83 9.58
CA THR A 7 -15.09 -20.18 10.03
C THR A 7 -15.99 -18.96 10.30
N THR A 8 -15.46 -17.82 10.76
CA THR A 8 -16.29 -16.70 11.29
C THR A 8 -15.85 -15.29 10.87
N ILE A 9 -15.22 -15.13 9.70
CA ILE A 9 -14.67 -13.83 9.28
C ILE A 9 -15.68 -13.02 8.47
N ARG A 10 -15.80 -11.73 8.72
CA ARG A 10 -16.58 -10.82 7.87
C ARG A 10 -15.87 -9.47 7.76
N ILE A 11 -15.94 -8.89 6.56
CA ILE A 11 -15.62 -7.48 6.38
C ILE A 11 -16.90 -6.69 6.55
N GLU A 12 -16.85 -5.69 7.41
CA GLU A 12 -17.92 -4.72 7.57
C GLU A 12 -17.51 -3.42 6.89
N LEU A 13 -18.47 -2.87 6.14
CA LEU A 13 -18.32 -1.68 5.31
C LEU A 13 -19.30 -0.63 5.79
N LEU A 14 -18.91 0.64 5.75
CA LEU A 14 -19.88 1.72 5.92
C LEU A 14 -20.67 1.88 4.61
N PRO A 15 -21.99 1.60 4.55
CA PRO A 15 -22.73 1.61 3.29
C PRO A 15 -22.76 2.99 2.60
N THR A 16 -22.64 4.05 3.40
CA THR A 16 -22.69 5.46 2.97
C THR A 16 -21.33 6.06 2.62
N SER A 17 -20.22 5.34 2.85
CA SER A 17 -18.89 5.85 2.49
C SER A 17 -18.73 5.94 0.97
N ASN A 18 -18.11 7.02 0.51
CA ASN A 18 -17.73 7.23 -0.88
C ASN A 18 -18.86 6.95 -1.91
N ILE A 19 -20.12 7.25 -1.55
CA ILE A 19 -21.21 7.27 -2.51
C ILE A 19 -20.96 8.43 -3.48
N GLN A 20 -20.59 8.09 -4.72
CA GLN A 20 -20.53 9.03 -5.82
C GLN A 20 -21.82 8.94 -6.63
N HIS A 21 -22.55 10.05 -6.75
CA HIS A 21 -23.67 10.15 -7.67
C HIS A 21 -23.16 10.38 -9.10
N PRO A 22 -23.96 10.12 -10.16
CA PRO A 22 -23.54 10.40 -11.54
C PRO A 22 -23.08 11.85 -11.82
N THR A 23 -23.41 12.79 -10.92
CA THR A 23 -22.99 14.20 -10.96
C THR A 23 -21.82 14.52 -10.02
N SER A 24 -21.23 13.53 -9.35
CA SER A 24 -20.08 13.69 -8.45
C SER A 24 -18.73 13.77 -9.20
N ASN A 25 -18.78 13.96 -10.51
CA ASN A 25 -17.62 14.12 -11.37
C ASN A 25 -17.89 15.09 -12.53
N ILE A 26 -16.81 15.57 -13.13
CA ILE A 26 -16.83 16.29 -14.39
C ILE A 26 -15.65 15.84 -15.25
N GLN A 27 -15.83 15.86 -16.57
CA GLN A 27 -14.73 15.77 -17.53
C GLN A 27 -14.65 17.08 -18.28
N ARG A 28 -13.47 17.73 -18.30
CA ARG A 28 -13.27 18.93 -19.11
C ARG A 28 -13.32 18.55 -20.60
N PRO A 29 -14.14 19.21 -21.44
CA PRO A 29 -14.14 18.98 -22.88
C PRO A 29 -12.74 19.20 -23.47
N ASN A 30 -12.41 18.46 -24.52
CA ASN A 30 -11.20 18.74 -25.31
C ASN A 30 -11.44 20.04 -26.09
N ASP A 31 -10.68 21.10 -25.80
CA ASP A 31 -10.74 22.36 -26.54
C ASP A 31 -9.84 22.27 -27.77
N PRO A 32 -10.38 22.30 -29.01
CA PRO A 32 -9.58 22.28 -30.23
C PRO A 32 -8.73 23.55 -30.44
N ASN A 33 -8.96 24.63 -29.68
CA ASN A 33 -8.33 25.94 -29.89
C ASN A 33 -7.26 26.34 -28.85
N GLY A 34 -6.96 25.49 -27.85
CA GLY A 34 -5.82 25.69 -26.95
C GLY A 34 -5.90 26.91 -26.03
N ALA A 35 -7.08 27.38 -25.64
CA ALA A 35 -7.20 28.51 -24.71
C ALA A 35 -6.63 28.17 -23.31
N ALA A 36 -5.99 29.16 -22.67
CA ALA A 36 -5.40 29.03 -21.33
C ALA A 36 -6.42 28.52 -20.29
N ALA A 37 -5.95 27.69 -19.36
CA ALA A 37 -6.80 27.01 -18.38
C ALA A 37 -7.52 28.00 -17.44
N PRO A 38 -8.84 27.85 -17.19
CA PRO A 38 -9.47 28.53 -16.07
C PRO A 38 -8.93 27.95 -14.76
N HIS A 39 -8.75 28.82 -13.76
CA HIS A 39 -8.54 28.38 -12.39
C HIS A 39 -9.90 27.90 -11.82
N LEU A 40 -9.95 26.77 -11.13
CA LEU A 40 -11.14 26.39 -10.35
C LEU A 40 -10.91 26.76 -8.89
N ASP A 41 -11.90 27.36 -8.23
CA ASP A 41 -11.85 27.56 -6.77
C ASP A 41 -12.72 26.52 -6.09
N VAL A 42 -12.20 25.93 -5.02
CA VAL A 42 -12.99 25.07 -4.13
C VAL A 42 -13.42 25.94 -2.95
N GLY A 43 -14.68 26.37 -2.99
CA GLY A 43 -15.30 27.19 -1.96
C GLY A 43 -16.25 26.36 -1.11
N CYS A 44 -16.19 26.51 0.21
CA CYS A 44 -17.25 26.12 1.12
C CYS A 44 -18.09 27.37 1.42
N SER A 45 -19.33 27.40 0.94
CA SER A 45 -20.29 28.36 1.46
C SER A 45 -20.94 27.73 2.68
N ALA A 46 -20.82 28.35 3.86
CA ALA A 46 -21.76 28.08 4.94
C ALA A 46 -23.17 28.26 4.37
N LEU A 47 -24.02 27.24 4.47
CA LEU A 47 -25.43 27.44 4.15
C LEU A 47 -26.01 28.36 5.23
N ASP A 48 -26.93 29.21 4.78
CA ASP A 48 -27.91 29.97 5.55
C ASP A 48 -28.76 29.07 6.46
N VAL A 49 -28.16 28.35 7.42
CA VAL A 49 -28.90 27.57 8.39
C VAL A 49 -29.16 28.46 9.60
N GLY A 50 -30.25 29.23 9.52
CA GLY A 50 -30.97 29.70 10.71
C GLY A 50 -30.61 31.09 11.25
N ARG A 51 -30.32 32.10 10.42
CA ARG A 51 -30.46 33.49 10.88
C ARG A 51 -31.88 33.97 10.68
N SER A 52 -32.53 34.30 11.80
CA SER A 52 -33.63 35.25 11.82
C SER A 52 -33.28 36.46 10.95
N ALA A 53 -34.20 36.88 10.11
CA ALA A 53 -34.18 37.99 9.15
C ALA A 53 -33.52 39.33 9.59
N ARG A 54 -32.22 39.37 9.94
CA ARG A 54 -31.55 40.58 10.46
C ARG A 54 -30.17 40.93 9.86
N SER A 55 -29.70 40.22 8.84
CA SER A 55 -28.52 40.64 8.07
C SER A 55 -28.74 40.31 6.59
N ALA A 56 -28.84 41.33 5.74
CA ALA A 56 -29.15 41.20 4.31
C ALA A 56 -27.95 40.76 3.44
N VAL A 57 -26.78 40.54 4.04
CA VAL A 57 -25.57 40.09 3.33
C VAL A 57 -25.08 38.78 3.97
N PRO A 58 -25.02 37.67 3.21
CA PRO A 58 -24.44 36.43 3.70
C PRO A 58 -22.93 36.62 3.93
N PRO A 59 -22.33 35.96 4.95
CA PRO A 59 -20.89 36.02 5.16
C PRO A 59 -20.15 35.50 3.91
N PRO A 60 -18.93 36.00 3.63
CA PRO A 60 -18.15 35.51 2.50
C PRO A 60 -17.88 34.00 2.66
N PRO A 61 -17.86 33.23 1.54
CA PRO A 61 -17.60 31.81 1.60
C PRO A 61 -16.19 31.52 2.14
N LEU A 62 -16.05 30.45 2.91
CA LEU A 62 -14.75 29.94 3.34
C LEU A 62 -14.09 29.24 2.15
N ILE A 63 -12.98 29.79 1.65
CA ILE A 63 -12.21 29.15 0.59
C ILE A 63 -11.40 28.01 1.19
N LEU A 64 -11.74 26.76 0.85
CA LEU A 64 -11.00 25.57 1.28
C LEU A 64 -9.72 25.39 0.46
N LYS A 65 -9.78 25.73 -0.82
CA LYS A 65 -8.63 25.74 -1.72
C LYS A 65 -8.75 26.83 -2.77
N ASP A 66 -7.81 27.77 -2.72
CA ASP A 66 -7.55 28.71 -3.80
C ASP A 66 -6.87 27.97 -4.95
N LYS A 67 -7.38 28.13 -6.18
CA LYS A 67 -6.80 27.65 -7.45
C LYS A 67 -6.50 26.14 -7.52
N LEU A 68 -7.34 25.46 -8.28
CA LEU A 68 -7.16 24.09 -8.72
C LEU A 68 -7.09 24.06 -10.26
N PRO A 69 -5.88 24.00 -10.84
CA PRO A 69 -5.76 23.92 -12.29
C PRO A 69 -6.30 22.57 -12.80
N LEU A 70 -7.09 22.63 -13.87
CA LEU A 70 -7.66 21.48 -14.55
C LEU A 70 -7.30 21.52 -16.04
N LEU A 71 -6.66 20.46 -16.54
CA LEU A 71 -6.28 20.32 -17.94
C LEU A 71 -7.47 19.87 -18.80
N ALA A 72 -7.39 20.11 -20.12
CA ALA A 72 -8.37 19.56 -21.06
C ALA A 72 -8.37 18.02 -20.97
N GLY A 73 -9.56 17.42 -20.99
CA GLY A 73 -9.73 15.98 -20.85
C GLY A 73 -9.47 15.42 -19.46
N GLU A 74 -9.04 16.21 -18.47
CA GLU A 74 -8.85 15.76 -17.09
C GLU A 74 -10.19 15.44 -16.43
N ILE A 75 -10.22 14.35 -15.67
CA ILE A 75 -11.34 13.94 -14.83
C ILE A 75 -11.13 14.55 -13.44
N LEU A 76 -12.16 15.20 -12.92
CA LEU A 76 -12.24 15.71 -11.56
C LEU A 76 -13.47 15.08 -10.89
N ASP A 77 -13.27 14.43 -9.77
CA ASP A 77 -14.33 13.85 -8.95
C ASP A 77 -14.26 14.38 -7.52
N ALA A 78 -15.40 14.36 -6.82
CA ALA A 78 -15.49 14.73 -5.42
C ALA A 78 -16.46 13.84 -4.64
N THR A 79 -16.21 13.71 -3.34
CA THR A 79 -16.95 12.82 -2.44
C THR A 79 -16.96 13.38 -1.02
N VAL A 80 -17.90 12.90 -0.21
CA VAL A 80 -18.01 13.21 1.22
C VAL A 80 -18.17 11.93 2.04
N LEU A 81 -17.37 11.78 3.09
CA LEU A 81 -17.60 10.82 4.16
C LEU A 81 -18.30 11.53 5.31
N ARG A 82 -19.47 11.03 5.69
CA ARG A 82 -20.27 11.63 6.76
C ARG A 82 -19.74 11.20 8.13
N GLU A 83 -19.39 12.16 8.99
CA GLU A 83 -18.87 11.85 10.33
C GLU A 83 -19.91 11.06 11.13
N LYS A 84 -21.15 11.53 11.13
CA LYS A 84 -22.26 10.91 11.86
C LYS A 84 -22.44 9.44 11.49
N ASP A 85 -22.38 9.12 10.20
CA ASP A 85 -22.54 7.74 9.72
C ASP A 85 -21.33 6.89 10.10
N LEU A 86 -20.13 7.44 10.01
CA LEU A 86 -18.90 6.78 10.42
C LEU A 86 -18.90 6.43 11.92
N LEU A 87 -19.31 7.37 12.77
CA LEU A 87 -19.43 7.16 14.21
C LEU A 87 -20.47 6.08 14.54
N ALA A 88 -21.66 6.17 13.93
CA ALA A 88 -22.71 5.17 14.11
C ALA A 88 -22.28 3.77 13.64
N TYR A 89 -21.54 3.70 12.54
CA TYR A 89 -20.92 2.47 12.05
C TYR A 89 -19.93 1.91 13.08
N TYR A 90 -18.98 2.70 13.58
CA TYR A 90 -18.04 2.22 14.59
C TYR A 90 -18.75 1.76 15.87
N GLU A 91 -19.72 2.52 16.38
CA GLU A 91 -20.50 2.13 17.56
C GLU A 91 -21.18 0.78 17.35
N THR A 92 -21.82 0.59 16.19
CA THR A 92 -22.52 -0.66 15.84
C THR A 92 -21.55 -1.83 15.71
N GLN A 93 -20.42 -1.66 15.02
CA GLN A 93 -19.50 -2.76 14.75
C GLN A 93 -18.66 -3.13 15.98
N ILE A 94 -18.28 -2.15 16.82
CA ILE A 94 -17.61 -2.41 18.10
C ILE A 94 -18.54 -3.22 19.03
N ALA A 95 -19.82 -2.81 19.13
CA ALA A 95 -20.81 -3.56 19.91
C ALA A 95 -21.00 -4.98 19.36
N ARG A 96 -21.06 -5.14 18.03
CA ARG A 96 -21.20 -6.43 17.39
C ARG A 96 -20.01 -7.36 17.64
N ALA A 97 -18.78 -6.89 17.48
CA ALA A 97 -17.59 -7.69 17.76
C ALA A 97 -17.61 -8.27 19.18
N LYS A 98 -18.15 -7.49 20.13
CA LYS A 98 -18.32 -7.92 21.52
C LYS A 98 -19.42 -8.98 21.66
N THR A 99 -20.58 -8.78 21.01
CA THR A 99 -21.68 -9.75 21.03
C THR A 99 -21.29 -11.08 20.37
N ASP A 100 -20.55 -11.01 19.28
CA ASP A 100 -20.11 -12.16 18.50
C ASP A 100 -18.86 -12.85 19.11
N ASP A 101 -18.28 -12.29 20.18
CA ASP A 101 -17.05 -12.75 20.86
C ASP A 101 -15.87 -12.97 19.90
N ILE A 102 -15.64 -11.99 19.02
CA ILE A 102 -14.55 -11.98 18.03
C ILE A 102 -13.69 -10.73 18.17
N LEU A 103 -12.43 -10.82 17.73
CA LEU A 103 -11.53 -9.67 17.81
C LEU A 103 -11.96 -8.57 16.85
N LEU A 104 -11.82 -7.32 17.27
CA LEU A 104 -11.98 -6.17 16.39
C LEU A 104 -10.63 -5.80 15.73
N SER A 105 -10.66 -5.55 14.42
CA SER A 105 -9.50 -5.05 13.68
C SER A 105 -9.90 -3.91 12.73
N LEU A 106 -9.09 -2.86 12.69
CA LEU A 106 -9.25 -1.68 11.84
C LEU A 106 -8.11 -1.62 10.84
N HIS A 107 -8.46 -1.50 9.57
CA HIS A 107 -7.51 -1.53 8.46
C HIS A 107 -7.67 -0.28 7.59
N LEU A 108 -6.69 0.61 7.67
CA LEU A 108 -6.65 1.91 6.96
C LEU A 108 -5.29 2.09 6.29
N LYS A 109 -5.06 3.20 5.61
CA LYS A 109 -3.78 3.54 4.99
C LYS A 109 -3.27 4.92 5.45
N ALA A 110 -3.21 5.11 6.77
CA ALA A 110 -2.96 6.41 7.41
C ALA A 110 -1.64 7.11 7.04
N THR A 111 -0.61 6.36 6.65
CA THR A 111 0.67 6.92 6.21
C THR A 111 0.57 7.60 4.84
N MET A 112 -0.14 6.96 3.89
CA MET A 112 -0.32 7.49 2.54
C MET A 112 -1.49 8.47 2.50
N MET A 113 -2.64 8.09 3.03
CA MET A 113 -3.84 8.92 3.16
C MET A 113 -3.74 9.88 4.35
N LYS A 114 -2.67 10.68 4.39
CA LYS A 114 -2.20 11.48 5.54
C LYS A 114 -3.17 12.50 6.12
N VAL A 115 -4.31 12.76 5.48
CA VAL A 115 -5.35 13.67 5.97
C VAL A 115 -6.58 12.89 6.40
N SER A 116 -7.19 12.11 5.51
CA SER A 116 -8.44 11.41 5.80
C SER A 116 -8.26 10.33 6.86
N ASP A 117 -7.32 9.41 6.66
CA ASP A 117 -7.27 8.16 7.40
C ASP A 117 -6.86 8.34 8.87
N PRO A 118 -5.97 9.29 9.25
CA PRO A 118 -5.77 9.64 10.65
C PRO A 118 -7.05 10.12 11.36
N ILE A 119 -7.94 10.84 10.66
CA ILE A 119 -9.23 11.28 11.21
C ILE A 119 -10.15 10.06 11.41
N LEU A 120 -10.26 9.18 10.41
CA LEU A 120 -11.03 7.93 10.51
C LEU A 120 -10.54 7.05 11.67
N PHE A 121 -9.22 6.98 11.85
CA PHE A 121 -8.58 6.25 12.93
C PHE A 121 -8.91 6.87 14.28
N GLY A 122 -8.77 8.20 14.39
CA GLY A 122 -9.10 8.94 15.60
C GLY A 122 -10.56 8.75 16.04
N HIS A 123 -11.51 8.73 15.09
CA HIS A 123 -12.91 8.41 15.41
C HIS A 123 -13.09 6.99 15.97
N ALA A 124 -12.39 5.99 15.43
CA ALA A 124 -12.46 4.63 15.98
C ALA A 124 -11.93 4.57 17.42
N VAL A 125 -10.81 5.25 17.70
CA VAL A 125 -10.25 5.37 19.05
C VAL A 125 -11.23 6.09 19.98
N ARG A 126 -11.84 7.19 19.52
CA ARG A 126 -12.83 7.96 20.29
C ARG A 126 -14.05 7.13 20.67
N VAL A 127 -14.59 6.35 19.72
CA VAL A 127 -15.75 5.50 19.97
C VAL A 127 -15.41 4.35 20.93
N PHE A 128 -14.27 3.69 20.73
CA PHE A 128 -13.87 2.57 21.60
C PHE A 128 -13.63 3.02 23.05
N PHE A 129 -12.97 4.16 23.26
CA PHE A 129 -12.61 4.68 24.58
C PHE A 129 -13.57 5.76 25.11
N LYS A 130 -14.78 5.89 24.56
CA LYS A 130 -15.70 7.00 24.84
C LYS A 130 -15.89 7.30 26.34
N PRO A 131 -16.18 6.32 27.23
CA PRO A 131 -16.38 6.60 28.65
C PRO A 131 -15.13 7.14 29.35
N LEU A 132 -13.94 6.62 29.01
CA LEU A 132 -12.64 7.10 29.50
C LEU A 132 -12.43 8.56 29.09
N LEU A 133 -12.65 8.85 27.80
CA LEU A 133 -12.38 10.17 27.22
C LEU A 133 -13.32 11.24 27.79
N GLU A 134 -14.60 10.92 27.99
CA GLU A 134 -15.58 11.81 28.62
C GLU A 134 -15.21 12.11 30.08
N LYS A 135 -14.82 11.09 30.85
CA LYS A 135 -14.43 11.23 32.27
C LYS A 135 -13.20 12.11 32.46
N HIS A 136 -12.21 12.01 31.57
CA HIS A 136 -10.92 12.71 31.70
C HIS A 136 -10.74 13.88 30.74
N ALA A 137 -11.81 14.34 30.08
CA ALA A 137 -11.74 15.34 29.01
C ALA A 137 -10.92 16.60 29.38
N PRO A 138 -11.07 17.23 30.57
CA PRO A 138 -10.27 18.41 30.93
C PRO A 138 -8.77 18.12 31.00
N THR A 139 -8.38 16.97 31.56
CA THR A 139 -6.97 16.57 31.69
C THR A 139 -6.37 16.24 30.34
N LEU A 140 -7.09 15.48 29.50
CA LEU A 140 -6.63 15.11 28.16
C LEU A 140 -6.50 16.34 27.24
N ALA A 141 -7.41 17.31 27.35
CA ALA A 141 -7.33 18.58 26.64
C ALA A 141 -6.10 19.39 27.08
N ARG A 142 -5.81 19.46 28.39
CA ARG A 142 -4.63 20.14 28.94
C ARG A 142 -3.32 19.52 28.46
N LEU A 143 -3.27 18.20 28.30
CA LEU A 143 -2.12 17.48 27.76
C LEU A 143 -1.99 17.60 26.23
N GLY A 144 -3.01 18.13 25.55
CA GLY A 144 -3.05 18.21 24.09
C GLY A 144 -3.04 16.84 23.42
N VAL A 145 -3.73 15.85 23.99
CA VAL A 145 -3.83 14.49 23.43
C VAL A 145 -4.49 14.55 22.05
N ASP A 146 -3.84 13.93 21.06
CA ASP A 146 -4.30 13.84 19.69
C ASP A 146 -4.54 12.37 19.32
N LEU A 147 -5.81 11.97 19.35
CA LEU A 147 -6.21 10.59 19.05
C LEU A 147 -6.10 10.23 17.57
N ASN A 148 -5.88 11.20 16.68
CA ASN A 148 -5.55 10.90 15.28
C ASN A 148 -4.15 10.27 15.17
N ASN A 149 -3.28 10.46 16.19
CA ASN A 149 -2.02 9.75 16.36
C ASN A 149 -2.16 8.44 17.16
N GLY A 150 -3.39 8.08 17.54
CA GLY A 150 -3.74 6.85 18.23
C GLY A 150 -3.61 6.87 19.74
N LEU A 151 -3.95 5.73 20.37
CA LEU A 151 -3.88 5.57 21.82
C LEU A 151 -2.45 5.75 22.36
N GLY A 152 -1.43 5.46 21.55
CA GLY A 152 -0.03 5.66 21.91
C GLY A 152 0.30 7.10 22.28
N ASP A 153 -0.33 8.09 21.63
CA ASP A 153 -0.18 9.51 21.96
C ASP A 153 -0.71 9.83 23.36
N LEU A 154 -1.89 9.30 23.70
CA LEU A 154 -2.47 9.40 25.05
C LEU A 154 -1.53 8.74 26.07
N VAL A 155 -1.16 7.48 25.85
CA VAL A 155 -0.32 6.69 26.78
C VAL A 155 1.03 7.36 27.03
N SER A 156 1.61 7.99 26.00
CA SER A 156 2.85 8.75 26.14
C SER A 156 2.66 10.03 26.96
N LYS A 157 1.62 10.82 26.67
CA LYS A 157 1.40 12.12 27.31
C LYS A 157 1.00 12.02 28.78
N ILE A 158 0.28 10.96 29.18
CA ILE A 158 -0.10 10.79 30.59
C ILE A 158 1.11 10.47 31.50
N GLN A 159 2.26 10.10 30.94
CA GLN A 159 3.48 9.87 31.72
C GLN A 159 4.01 11.14 32.39
N THR A 160 3.59 12.33 31.93
CA THR A 160 3.98 13.61 32.54
C THR A 160 3.06 14.02 33.69
N LEU A 161 2.02 13.24 34.02
CA LEU A 161 1.09 13.52 35.11
C LEU A 161 1.62 13.02 36.47
N PRO A 162 1.11 13.59 37.59
CA PRO A 162 1.29 12.98 38.90
C PRO A 162 0.76 11.53 38.94
N ASP A 163 1.41 10.68 39.75
CA ASP A 163 1.13 9.23 39.79
C ASP A 163 -0.35 8.90 40.02
N ALA A 164 -1.05 9.66 40.87
CA ALA A 164 -2.47 9.42 41.15
C ALA A 164 -3.39 9.71 39.95
N GLU A 165 -3.13 10.80 39.21
CA GLU A 165 -3.88 11.12 37.99
C GLU A 165 -3.55 10.13 36.86
N ARG A 166 -2.26 9.78 36.70
CA ARG A 166 -1.82 8.76 35.72
C ARG A 166 -2.50 7.42 35.99
N ALA A 167 -2.42 6.93 37.23
CA ALA A 167 -2.97 5.63 37.62
C ALA A 167 -4.50 5.56 37.43
N ALA A 168 -5.21 6.67 37.67
CA ALA A 168 -6.65 6.74 37.42
C ALA A 168 -6.98 6.56 35.92
N ILE A 169 -6.24 7.24 35.04
CA ILE A 169 -6.42 7.12 33.59
C ILE A 169 -6.02 5.71 33.11
N GLU A 170 -4.90 5.17 33.57
CA GLU A 170 -4.45 3.81 33.23
C GLU A 170 -5.47 2.74 33.67
N THR A 171 -6.07 2.91 34.85
CA THR A 171 -7.14 2.02 35.33
C THR A 171 -8.35 2.06 34.41
N ASP A 172 -8.78 3.25 34.00
CA ASP A 172 -9.93 3.40 33.11
C ASP A 172 -9.63 2.90 31.67
N ILE A 173 -8.37 2.93 31.22
CA ILE A 173 -7.94 2.26 29.98
C ILE A 173 -8.13 0.75 30.10
N GLN A 174 -7.69 0.14 31.21
CA GLN A 174 -7.90 -1.29 31.44
C GLN A 174 -9.39 -1.64 31.55
N ALA A 175 -10.19 -0.78 32.17
CA ALA A 175 -11.63 -0.94 32.24
C ALA A 175 -12.28 -0.89 30.84
N ALA A 176 -11.82 0.00 29.95
CA ALA A 176 -12.29 0.04 28.57
C ALA A 176 -11.97 -1.27 27.82
N TYR A 177 -10.77 -1.83 27.98
CA TYR A 177 -10.44 -3.14 27.40
C TYR A 177 -11.29 -4.29 27.97
N ALA A 178 -11.54 -4.27 29.29
CA ALA A 178 -12.33 -5.31 29.93
C ALA A 178 -13.83 -5.23 29.56
N THR A 179 -14.32 -4.04 29.21
CA THR A 179 -15.73 -3.81 28.87
C THR A 179 -16.02 -3.76 27.38
N GLY A 180 -15.03 -3.52 26.53
CA GLY A 180 -15.12 -3.57 25.07
C GLY A 180 -14.96 -4.97 24.49
N PRO A 181 -15.02 -5.14 23.15
CA PRO A 181 -14.55 -6.36 22.51
C PRO A 181 -13.04 -6.51 22.65
N GLY A 182 -12.54 -7.74 22.48
CA GLY A 182 -11.10 -7.95 22.28
C GLY A 182 -10.61 -7.19 21.04
N LEU A 183 -9.44 -6.56 21.13
CA LEU A 183 -8.77 -5.94 19.98
C LEU A 183 -7.72 -6.88 19.40
N SER A 184 -7.47 -6.73 18.10
CA SER A 184 -6.26 -7.26 17.47
C SER A 184 -4.99 -6.56 17.98
N TYR A 185 -3.88 -7.31 18.08
CA TYR A 185 -2.59 -6.83 18.58
C TYR A 185 -1.51 -6.82 17.49
N VAL A 186 -0.74 -5.73 17.47
CA VAL A 186 0.48 -5.56 16.66
C VAL A 186 1.67 -6.24 17.34
N ASN A 187 1.71 -6.13 18.67
CA ASN A 187 2.68 -6.80 19.55
C ASN A 187 2.05 -7.08 20.93
N SER A 188 1.55 -8.30 21.13
CA SER A 188 0.91 -8.73 22.37
C SER A 188 1.85 -8.67 23.58
N GLY A 189 3.13 -9.02 23.41
CA GLY A 189 4.12 -8.99 24.49
C GLY A 189 4.46 -7.58 25.00
N LYS A 190 4.18 -6.55 24.21
CA LYS A 190 4.34 -5.13 24.59
C LYS A 190 2.99 -4.42 24.82
N GLY A 191 1.87 -5.15 24.75
CA GLY A 191 0.54 -4.57 24.89
C GLY A 191 0.10 -3.66 23.74
N ILE A 192 0.77 -3.68 22.58
CA ILE A 192 0.51 -2.78 21.46
C ILE A 192 -0.66 -3.32 20.63
N THR A 193 -1.82 -2.68 20.77
CA THR A 193 -3.05 -2.97 20.03
C THR A 193 -3.08 -2.31 18.66
N ASN A 194 -4.00 -2.73 17.80
CA ASN A 194 -4.28 -2.10 16.51
C ASN A 194 -4.74 -0.63 16.61
N LEU A 195 -5.20 -0.17 17.77
CA LEU A 195 -5.57 1.23 18.02
C LEU A 195 -4.43 2.09 18.61
N HIS A 196 -3.21 1.54 18.77
CA HIS A 196 -2.08 2.29 19.35
C HIS A 196 -1.49 3.33 18.41
N VAL A 197 -1.16 2.94 17.18
CA VAL A 197 -0.50 3.82 16.20
C VAL A 197 -1.16 3.62 14.83
N PRO A 198 -1.62 4.70 14.16
CA PRO A 198 -2.39 4.60 12.92
C PRO A 198 -1.61 3.97 11.75
N SER A 199 -0.28 4.00 11.79
CA SER A 199 0.61 3.45 10.76
C SER A 199 0.97 1.98 10.96
N ASP A 200 0.59 1.34 12.07
CA ASP A 200 1.06 -0.01 12.39
C ASP A 200 0.33 -1.10 11.60
N VAL A 201 -0.95 -0.87 11.27
CA VAL A 201 -1.80 -1.81 10.52
C VAL A 201 -2.28 -1.13 9.24
N ILE A 202 -1.56 -1.40 8.16
CA ILE A 202 -1.79 -0.80 6.84
C ILE A 202 -2.57 -1.80 5.98
N VAL A 203 -3.72 -1.39 5.44
CA VAL A 203 -4.73 -2.26 4.81
C VAL A 203 -4.19 -3.16 3.70
N ASP A 204 -3.33 -2.62 2.83
CA ASP A 204 -2.67 -3.30 1.71
C ASP A 204 -1.86 -4.51 2.16
N ALA A 205 -1.07 -4.40 3.23
CA ALA A 205 -0.23 -5.48 3.76
C ALA A 205 -0.95 -6.35 4.80
N SER A 206 -1.81 -5.74 5.61
CA SER A 206 -2.49 -6.41 6.73
C SER A 206 -3.60 -7.36 6.29
N LEU A 207 -4.39 -7.01 5.27
CA LEU A 207 -5.45 -7.88 4.76
C LEU A 207 -4.91 -9.16 4.11
N PRO A 208 -3.91 -9.11 3.22
CA PRO A 208 -3.32 -10.33 2.66
C PRO A 208 -2.66 -11.20 3.73
N ALA A 209 -1.96 -10.60 4.70
CA ALA A 209 -1.39 -11.32 5.82
C ALA A 209 -2.47 -12.02 6.67
N LEU A 210 -3.57 -11.32 6.93
CA LEU A 210 -4.76 -11.87 7.60
C LEU A 210 -5.32 -13.03 6.79
N ILE A 211 -5.67 -12.84 5.52
CA ILE A 211 -6.27 -13.87 4.65
C ILE A 211 -5.37 -15.11 4.61
N ARG A 212 -4.06 -14.93 4.45
CA ARG A 212 -3.08 -16.01 4.49
C ARG A 212 -2.99 -16.71 5.85
N ALA A 213 -3.24 -16.01 6.96
CA ALA A 213 -3.31 -16.63 8.29
C ALA A 213 -4.63 -17.39 8.56
N GLY A 214 -5.39 -17.74 7.51
CA GLY A 214 -6.75 -18.29 7.66
C GLY A 214 -7.72 -17.25 8.20
N GLY A 215 -7.41 -15.98 7.94
CA GLY A 215 -8.13 -14.78 8.34
C GLY A 215 -8.26 -14.54 9.85
N LYS A 216 -7.20 -14.89 10.56
CA LYS A 216 -7.07 -14.67 11.99
C LYS A 216 -6.08 -13.54 12.30
N VAL A 217 -6.25 -12.91 13.45
CA VAL A 217 -5.34 -11.90 14.00
C VAL A 217 -4.94 -12.26 15.41
N TYR A 218 -3.89 -11.65 15.93
CA TYR A 218 -3.35 -11.95 17.26
C TYR A 218 -4.18 -11.28 18.36
N ASP A 219 -4.52 -12.05 19.40
CA ASP A 219 -5.11 -11.57 20.64
C ASP A 219 -4.05 -11.03 21.63
N SER A 220 -4.50 -10.64 22.83
CA SER A 220 -3.63 -10.13 23.89
C SER A 220 -2.63 -11.14 24.45
N GLN A 221 -2.83 -12.44 24.19
CA GLN A 221 -1.92 -13.52 24.57
C GLN A 221 -1.04 -14.00 23.39
N GLY A 222 -1.13 -13.36 22.23
CA GLY A 222 -0.37 -13.72 21.04
C GLY A 222 -0.88 -14.97 20.33
N LYS A 223 -2.15 -15.36 20.54
CA LYS A 223 -2.80 -16.46 19.81
C LYS A 223 -3.67 -15.92 18.68
N LEU A 224 -3.80 -16.70 17.61
CA LEU A 224 -4.63 -16.35 16.46
C LEU A 224 -6.11 -16.62 16.75
N GLN A 225 -6.96 -15.61 16.53
CA GLN A 225 -8.42 -15.70 16.66
C GLN A 225 -9.14 -15.06 15.47
N ASP A 226 -10.41 -15.43 15.28
CA ASP A 226 -11.27 -14.81 14.27
C ASP A 226 -11.49 -13.32 14.58
N THR A 227 -11.76 -12.53 13.53
CA THR A 227 -11.91 -11.08 13.67
C THR A 227 -13.02 -10.50 12.80
N LEU A 228 -13.62 -9.43 13.32
CA LEU A 228 -14.41 -8.47 12.56
C LEU A 228 -13.48 -7.41 11.96
N ILE A 229 -13.43 -7.39 10.63
CA ILE A 229 -12.53 -6.52 9.86
C ILE A 229 -13.29 -5.23 9.51
N LEU A 230 -12.84 -4.10 10.04
CA LEU A 230 -13.38 -2.80 9.71
C LEU A 230 -12.58 -2.15 8.57
N ILE A 231 -13.26 -1.95 7.44
CA ILE A 231 -12.78 -1.11 6.34
C ILE A 231 -13.91 -0.12 6.02
N PRO A 232 -13.89 1.11 6.57
CA PRO A 232 -15.01 2.04 6.39
C PRO A 232 -15.30 2.34 4.91
N ASP A 233 -14.28 2.49 4.08
CA ASP A 233 -14.45 2.76 2.65
C ASP A 233 -14.94 1.54 1.86
N ARG A 234 -16.08 1.68 1.18
CA ARG A 234 -16.67 0.63 0.34
C ARG A 234 -16.02 0.49 -1.04
N SER A 235 -15.24 1.48 -1.49
CA SER A 235 -14.74 1.54 -2.87
C SER A 235 -13.90 0.32 -3.24
N TYR A 236 -13.12 -0.18 -2.29
CA TYR A 236 -12.13 -1.24 -2.51
C TYR A 236 -12.37 -2.50 -1.68
N ALA A 237 -13.07 -2.38 -0.57
CA ALA A 237 -13.17 -3.45 0.41
C ALA A 237 -13.96 -4.68 -0.09
N GLY A 238 -14.85 -4.51 -1.08
CA GLY A 238 -15.53 -5.62 -1.76
C GLY A 238 -14.58 -6.60 -2.45
N VAL A 239 -13.37 -6.17 -2.82
CA VAL A 239 -12.33 -7.05 -3.38
C VAL A 239 -11.84 -8.06 -2.35
N TYR A 240 -11.53 -7.61 -1.13
CA TYR A 240 -11.10 -8.50 -0.05
C TYR A 240 -12.23 -9.44 0.38
N GLN A 241 -13.48 -8.95 0.41
CA GLN A 241 -14.64 -9.79 0.72
C GLN A 241 -14.80 -10.90 -0.32
N ALA A 242 -14.62 -10.60 -1.61
CA ALA A 242 -14.65 -11.60 -2.68
C ALA A 242 -13.56 -12.69 -2.49
N VAL A 243 -12.35 -12.32 -2.07
CA VAL A 243 -11.29 -13.31 -1.75
C VAL A 243 -11.68 -14.16 -0.54
N ILE A 244 -12.15 -13.55 0.54
CA ILE A 244 -12.56 -14.25 1.76
C ILE A 244 -13.67 -15.26 1.46
N ASP A 245 -14.72 -14.84 0.75
CA ASP A 245 -15.84 -15.72 0.39
C ASP A 245 -15.37 -16.87 -0.51
N PHE A 246 -14.47 -16.57 -1.45
CA PHE A 246 -13.90 -17.58 -2.33
C PHE A 246 -13.10 -18.64 -1.54
N VAL A 247 -12.19 -18.24 -0.64
CA VAL A 247 -11.39 -19.21 0.13
C VAL A 247 -12.22 -19.95 1.18
N LYS A 248 -13.34 -19.39 1.65
CA LYS A 248 -14.33 -20.13 2.45
C LYS A 248 -15.00 -21.23 1.65
N GLN A 249 -15.39 -20.91 0.42
CA GLN A 249 -16.12 -21.84 -0.45
C GLN A 249 -15.22 -22.94 -1.03
N HIS A 250 -14.01 -22.59 -1.45
CA HIS A 250 -13.12 -23.47 -2.20
C HIS A 250 -11.96 -24.03 -1.36
N GLY A 251 -11.86 -23.60 -0.10
CA GLY A 251 -10.67 -23.81 0.69
C GLY A 251 -9.56 -22.85 0.30
N PRO A 252 -8.41 -22.97 0.96
CA PRO A 252 -7.27 -22.13 0.68
C PRO A 252 -6.69 -22.28 -0.72
N LEU A 253 -6.02 -21.23 -1.20
CA LEU A 253 -5.21 -21.28 -2.42
C LEU A 253 -3.97 -22.15 -2.21
N ASP A 254 -3.57 -22.90 -3.24
CA ASP A 254 -2.35 -23.70 -3.25
C ASP A 254 -1.27 -23.05 -4.14
N PRO A 255 -0.25 -22.41 -3.55
CA PRO A 255 0.86 -21.79 -4.29
C PRO A 255 1.54 -22.68 -5.33
N ALA A 256 1.46 -24.01 -5.20
CA ALA A 256 2.10 -24.93 -6.14
C ALA A 256 1.31 -25.10 -7.46
N THR A 257 0.04 -24.72 -7.50
CA THR A 257 -0.88 -25.02 -8.62
C THR A 257 -1.66 -23.82 -9.14
N ILE A 258 -1.75 -22.74 -8.36
CA ILE A 258 -2.43 -21.52 -8.82
C ILE A 258 -1.63 -20.81 -9.92
N GLY A 259 -2.33 -20.05 -10.76
CA GLY A 259 -1.72 -19.12 -11.72
C GLY A 259 -1.19 -17.86 -11.04
N SER A 260 -1.06 -16.77 -11.83
CA SER A 260 -0.61 -15.46 -11.34
C SER A 260 -1.52 -14.31 -11.76
N VAL A 261 -1.56 -13.27 -10.92
CA VAL A 261 -2.31 -12.02 -11.19
C VAL A 261 -1.37 -10.82 -11.27
N PRO A 262 -0.75 -10.56 -12.44
CA PRO A 262 -0.01 -9.32 -12.66
C PRO A 262 -0.94 -8.09 -12.64
N ASN A 263 -0.36 -6.90 -12.43
CA ASN A 263 -1.10 -5.64 -12.40
C ASN A 263 -0.54 -4.62 -13.40
N VAL A 264 -1.44 -3.86 -14.02
CA VAL A 264 -1.16 -2.62 -14.76
C VAL A 264 -1.92 -1.48 -14.10
N GLY A 265 -1.21 -0.63 -13.35
CA GLY A 265 -1.80 0.41 -12.51
C GLY A 265 -1.71 1.82 -13.10
N LEU A 266 -2.81 2.57 -13.02
CA LEU A 266 -2.83 4.00 -13.32
C LEU A 266 -2.28 4.78 -12.12
N MET A 267 -1.11 5.41 -12.26
CA MET A 267 -0.49 6.17 -11.14
C MET A 267 0.22 7.47 -11.53
N ALA A 268 0.53 7.65 -12.82
CA ALA A 268 1.34 8.78 -13.28
C ALA A 268 0.70 10.14 -12.91
N GLN A 269 1.55 11.08 -12.51
CA GLN A 269 1.15 12.44 -12.10
C GLN A 269 0.19 12.48 -10.90
N ALA A 270 0.40 11.59 -9.92
CA ALA A 270 -0.39 11.47 -8.71
C ALA A 270 -1.89 11.29 -9.01
N ALA A 271 -2.19 10.29 -9.85
CA ALA A 271 -3.55 9.98 -10.26
C ALA A 271 -4.44 9.64 -9.06
N GLU A 272 -5.69 10.10 -9.12
CA GLU A 272 -6.78 9.72 -8.22
C GLU A 272 -6.50 10.12 -6.75
N GLU A 273 -6.70 9.22 -5.78
CA GLU A 273 -6.57 9.51 -4.35
C GLU A 273 -5.17 9.95 -3.93
N TYR A 274 -4.11 9.50 -4.60
CA TYR A 274 -2.72 9.83 -4.24
C TYR A 274 -2.40 11.30 -4.52
N GLY A 275 -3.18 11.95 -5.39
CA GLY A 275 -3.11 13.39 -5.62
C GLY A 275 -4.04 14.21 -4.72
N SER A 276 -4.85 13.58 -3.87
CA SER A 276 -5.98 14.23 -3.19
C SER A 276 -5.62 14.97 -1.89
N HIS A 277 -4.44 14.76 -1.31
CA HIS A 277 -4.15 15.21 0.06
C HIS A 277 -4.33 16.72 0.26
N ASN A 278 -4.00 17.53 -0.74
CA ASN A 278 -4.17 18.99 -0.70
C ASN A 278 -5.58 19.47 -1.10
N LYS A 279 -6.52 18.53 -1.21
CA LYS A 279 -7.94 18.68 -1.60
C LYS A 279 -8.85 17.84 -0.68
N THR A 280 -8.34 17.45 0.48
CA THR A 280 -9.11 16.74 1.51
C THR A 280 -9.26 17.66 2.72
N PHE A 281 -10.48 17.84 3.19
CA PHE A 281 -10.80 18.77 4.26
C PHE A 281 -11.76 18.12 5.26
N GLU A 282 -11.46 18.27 6.55
CA GLU A 282 -12.44 18.13 7.61
C GLU A 282 -13.29 19.40 7.63
N ILE A 283 -14.60 19.25 7.53
CA ILE A 283 -15.52 20.37 7.35
C ILE A 283 -15.72 21.08 8.70
N PRO A 284 -15.49 22.41 8.79
CA PRO A 284 -15.57 23.11 10.07
C PRO A 284 -16.99 23.45 10.51
N THR A 285 -17.93 23.57 9.57
CA THR A 285 -19.31 23.99 9.82
C THR A 285 -20.26 23.38 8.79
N ASP A 286 -21.51 23.17 9.19
CA ASP A 286 -22.59 22.76 8.27
C ASP A 286 -22.71 23.73 7.09
N GLY A 287 -22.97 23.18 5.90
CA GLY A 287 -22.98 23.99 4.70
C GLY A 287 -23.04 23.23 3.40
N THR A 288 -22.45 23.84 2.37
CA THR A 288 -22.32 23.24 1.05
C THR A 288 -20.93 23.53 0.49
N VAL A 289 -20.21 22.47 0.10
CA VAL A 289 -18.95 22.58 -0.62
C VAL A 289 -19.23 22.59 -2.12
N ARG A 290 -18.68 23.57 -2.82
CA ARG A 290 -18.77 23.73 -4.27
C ARG A 290 -17.39 23.78 -4.90
N ILE A 291 -17.29 23.20 -6.09
CA ILE A 291 -16.19 23.48 -7.02
C ILE A 291 -16.75 24.39 -8.10
N ILE A 292 -16.16 25.58 -8.25
CA ILE A 292 -16.65 26.63 -9.14
C ILE A 292 -15.57 26.96 -10.17
N ASP A 293 -15.98 27.12 -11.43
CA ASP A 293 -15.15 27.72 -12.46
C ASP A 293 -15.03 29.22 -12.22
N THR A 294 -13.83 29.70 -11.89
CA THR A 294 -13.62 31.11 -11.53
C THR A 294 -13.78 32.05 -12.72
N ALA A 295 -13.64 31.56 -13.96
CA ALA A 295 -13.78 32.38 -15.15
C ALA A 295 -15.25 32.61 -15.52
N THR A 296 -16.10 31.60 -15.30
CA THR A 296 -17.52 31.64 -15.69
C THR A 296 -18.48 31.82 -14.52
N GLY A 297 -18.02 31.58 -13.28
CA GLY A 297 -18.87 31.51 -12.09
C GLY A 297 -19.73 30.25 -12.02
N GLN A 298 -19.55 29.29 -12.93
CA GLN A 298 -20.37 28.07 -12.98
C GLN A 298 -19.99 27.10 -11.87
N THR A 299 -20.97 26.63 -11.10
CA THR A 299 -20.79 25.49 -10.20
C THR A 299 -20.66 24.20 -11.00
N LEU A 300 -19.56 23.48 -10.81
CA LEU A 300 -19.25 22.24 -11.49
C LEU A 300 -19.66 21.02 -10.65
N LEU A 301 -19.34 21.04 -9.35
CA LEU A 301 -19.65 19.99 -8.38
C LEU A 301 -20.18 20.63 -7.09
N GLU A 302 -21.13 19.98 -6.43
CA GLU A 302 -21.75 20.48 -5.20
C GLU A 302 -22.09 19.32 -4.25
N HIS A 303 -21.79 19.50 -2.95
CA HIS A 303 -22.18 18.57 -1.89
C HIS A 303 -22.65 19.34 -0.65
N THR A 304 -23.83 19.01 -0.13
CA THR A 304 -24.21 19.39 1.25
C THR A 304 -23.26 18.72 2.23
N VAL A 305 -22.82 19.41 3.29
CA VAL A 305 -21.85 18.93 4.30
C VAL A 305 -22.29 19.32 5.70
N ALA A 306 -21.89 18.53 6.70
CA ALA A 306 -21.98 18.85 8.13
C ALA A 306 -20.58 19.09 8.71
N ALA A 307 -20.50 19.79 9.85
CA ALA A 307 -19.25 19.88 10.61
C ALA A 307 -18.73 18.48 10.96
N GLY A 308 -17.41 18.28 10.84
CA GLY A 308 -16.71 17.00 11.05
C GLY A 308 -16.72 16.06 9.83
N ASP A 309 -17.57 16.30 8.82
CA ASP A 309 -17.53 15.51 7.57
C ASP A 309 -16.15 15.62 6.90
N ILE A 310 -15.73 14.58 6.19
CA ILE A 310 -14.49 14.59 5.41
C ILE A 310 -14.85 14.71 3.95
N TRP A 311 -14.57 15.88 3.36
CA TRP A 311 -14.76 16.12 1.94
C TRP A 311 -13.45 15.97 1.18
N ARG A 312 -13.51 15.39 -0.03
CA ARG A 312 -12.32 15.15 -0.86
C ARG A 312 -12.61 15.38 -2.33
N ALA A 313 -11.61 15.90 -3.06
CA ALA A 313 -11.57 15.86 -4.53
C ALA A 313 -10.31 15.19 -5.08
N CYS A 314 -10.46 14.47 -6.20
CA CYS A 314 -9.41 13.70 -6.87
C CYS A 314 -9.29 14.11 -8.35
N GLN A 315 -8.12 13.88 -8.95
CA GLN A 315 -7.84 14.24 -10.34
C GLN A 315 -7.19 13.08 -11.10
N ALA A 316 -7.63 12.83 -12.32
CA ALA A 316 -6.99 11.88 -13.24
C ALA A 316 -6.81 12.51 -14.63
N LYS A 317 -5.54 12.71 -15.02
CA LYS A 317 -5.17 13.39 -16.27
C LYS A 317 -5.26 12.46 -17.46
N ASP A 318 -5.57 13.03 -18.62
CA ASP A 318 -5.86 12.27 -19.83
C ASP A 318 -4.64 11.51 -20.38
N ILE A 319 -3.47 12.14 -20.42
CA ILE A 319 -2.23 11.52 -20.92
C ILE A 319 -1.86 10.27 -20.10
N PRO A 320 -1.84 10.31 -18.75
CA PRO A 320 -1.71 9.10 -17.94
C PRO A 320 -2.70 7.97 -18.27
N ILE A 321 -3.97 8.30 -18.55
CA ILE A 321 -4.99 7.30 -18.88
C ILE A 321 -4.71 6.65 -20.24
N GLN A 322 -4.30 7.44 -21.25
CA GLN A 322 -3.92 6.91 -22.55
C GLN A 322 -2.71 5.95 -22.45
N ASP A 323 -1.68 6.34 -21.70
CA ASP A 323 -0.49 5.51 -21.51
C ASP A 323 -0.81 4.23 -20.73
N TRP A 324 -1.66 4.31 -19.71
CA TRP A 324 -2.16 3.16 -18.95
C TRP A 324 -2.93 2.16 -19.84
N VAL A 325 -3.81 2.62 -20.73
CA VAL A 325 -4.52 1.76 -21.70
C VAL A 325 -3.54 1.11 -22.68
N LYS A 326 -2.59 1.88 -23.21
CA LYS A 326 -1.52 1.37 -24.09
C LYS A 326 -0.70 0.27 -23.40
N LEU A 327 -0.31 0.49 -22.14
CA LEU A 327 0.45 -0.48 -21.37
C LEU A 327 -0.34 -1.76 -21.13
N ALA A 328 -1.64 -1.66 -20.80
CA ALA A 328 -2.52 -2.81 -20.63
C ALA A 328 -2.59 -3.69 -21.90
N VAL A 329 -2.82 -3.07 -23.07
CA VAL A 329 -2.82 -3.78 -24.36
C VAL A 329 -1.47 -4.40 -24.66
N THR A 330 -0.38 -3.67 -24.39
CA THR A 330 0.99 -4.15 -24.61
C THR A 330 1.28 -5.39 -23.76
N ARG A 331 0.93 -5.37 -22.46
CA ARG A 331 1.14 -6.51 -21.56
C ARG A 331 0.27 -7.71 -21.92
N ALA A 332 -1.01 -7.49 -22.24
CA ALA A 332 -1.91 -8.55 -22.69
C ALA A 332 -1.39 -9.24 -23.96
N ARG A 333 -0.88 -8.46 -24.92
CA ARG A 333 -0.28 -8.97 -26.16
C ARG A 333 0.99 -9.78 -25.91
N LEU A 334 1.94 -9.23 -25.14
CA LEU A 334 3.25 -9.86 -24.91
C LEU A 334 3.14 -11.17 -24.13
N SER A 335 2.20 -11.24 -23.19
CA SER A 335 2.00 -12.43 -22.35
C SER A 335 0.96 -13.41 -22.90
N ASN A 336 0.15 -13.00 -23.89
CA ASN A 336 -1.02 -13.75 -24.34
C ASN A 336 -2.00 -14.09 -23.19
N THR A 337 -2.16 -13.15 -22.25
CA THR A 337 -2.97 -13.32 -21.04
C THR A 337 -4.18 -12.38 -21.07
N PRO A 338 -5.40 -12.85 -20.71
CA PRO A 338 -6.57 -11.98 -20.60
C PRO A 338 -6.35 -10.83 -19.62
N ALA A 339 -6.85 -9.65 -19.98
CA ALA A 339 -6.75 -8.46 -19.12
C ALA A 339 -8.13 -7.92 -18.77
N ILE A 340 -8.34 -7.64 -17.49
CA ILE A 340 -9.60 -7.13 -16.96
C ILE A 340 -9.35 -5.73 -16.41
N PHE A 341 -10.08 -4.74 -16.89
CA PHE A 341 -10.18 -3.41 -16.30
C PHE A 341 -11.16 -3.44 -15.13
N TRP A 342 -10.68 -3.16 -13.92
CA TRP A 342 -11.48 -3.24 -12.69
C TRP A 342 -12.12 -1.87 -12.42
N LEU A 343 -13.27 -1.64 -13.05
CA LEU A 343 -13.96 -0.36 -13.06
C LEU A 343 -15.45 -0.59 -12.80
N ASP A 344 -15.99 0.10 -11.79
CA ASP A 344 -17.40 0.01 -11.43
C ASP A 344 -18.19 1.14 -12.10
N ALA A 345 -19.02 0.81 -13.09
CA ALA A 345 -19.87 1.81 -13.76
C ALA A 345 -20.85 2.53 -12.81
N ALA A 346 -21.10 2.01 -11.60
CA ALA A 346 -21.88 2.69 -10.57
C ALA A 346 -21.10 3.76 -9.80
N ARG A 347 -19.76 3.80 -9.91
CA ARG A 347 -18.93 4.90 -9.42
C ARG A 347 -18.78 5.94 -10.52
N ALA A 348 -19.07 7.20 -10.19
CA ALA A 348 -19.02 8.28 -11.17
C ALA A 348 -17.64 8.38 -11.81
N HIS A 349 -16.57 8.43 -10.99
CA HIS A 349 -15.19 8.44 -11.47
C HIS A 349 -14.90 7.33 -12.48
N ASP A 350 -15.14 6.07 -12.08
CA ASP A 350 -14.90 4.91 -12.92
C ASP A 350 -15.72 4.95 -14.22
N ALA A 351 -16.95 5.47 -14.22
CA ALA A 351 -17.74 5.63 -15.43
C ALA A 351 -17.06 6.54 -16.49
N GLN A 352 -16.36 7.60 -16.04
CA GLN A 352 -15.58 8.46 -16.95
C GLN A 352 -14.31 7.76 -17.42
N ILE A 353 -13.65 7.00 -16.55
CA ILE A 353 -12.50 6.18 -16.93
C ILE A 353 -12.91 5.12 -17.96
N ILE A 354 -14.06 4.45 -17.78
CA ILE A 354 -14.61 3.48 -18.74
C ILE A 354 -14.80 4.12 -20.12
N ALA A 355 -15.38 5.33 -20.18
CA ALA A 355 -15.57 6.04 -21.45
C ALA A 355 -14.23 6.30 -22.15
N LYS A 356 -13.19 6.71 -21.42
CA LYS A 356 -11.84 6.90 -21.96
C LYS A 356 -11.18 5.59 -22.39
N VAL A 357 -11.29 4.52 -21.60
CA VAL A 357 -10.79 3.18 -21.95
C VAL A 357 -11.41 2.72 -23.27
N GLN A 358 -12.74 2.81 -23.40
CA GLN A 358 -13.44 2.42 -24.62
C GLN A 358 -13.04 3.27 -25.84
N ALA A 359 -12.74 4.55 -25.64
CA ALA A 359 -12.22 5.42 -26.71
C ALA A 359 -10.80 5.02 -27.12
N TYR A 360 -9.90 4.83 -26.15
CA TYR A 360 -8.48 4.62 -26.42
C TYR A 360 -8.12 3.20 -26.83
N LEU A 361 -8.91 2.19 -26.47
CA LEU A 361 -8.75 0.84 -27.00
C LEU A 361 -8.88 0.79 -28.54
N LYS A 362 -9.60 1.74 -29.15
CA LYS A 362 -9.72 1.85 -30.62
C LYS A 362 -8.43 2.31 -31.31
N ASN A 363 -7.48 2.86 -30.55
CA ASN A 363 -6.19 3.33 -31.07
C ASN A 363 -5.13 2.22 -31.08
N HIS A 364 -5.48 1.00 -30.68
CA HIS A 364 -4.57 -0.13 -30.58
C HIS A 364 -5.11 -1.35 -31.31
N ASP A 365 -4.21 -2.21 -31.79
CA ASP A 365 -4.62 -3.51 -32.30
C ASP A 365 -4.98 -4.45 -31.14
N THR A 366 -6.28 -4.70 -30.99
CA THR A 366 -6.85 -5.59 -29.98
C THR A 366 -7.25 -6.96 -30.53
N THR A 367 -6.92 -7.25 -31.80
CA THR A 367 -7.26 -8.51 -32.47
C THR A 367 -6.70 -9.69 -31.70
N GLY A 368 -7.54 -10.65 -31.31
CA GLY A 368 -7.13 -11.84 -30.56
C GLY A 368 -6.81 -11.62 -29.07
N LEU A 369 -7.05 -10.43 -28.52
CA LEU A 369 -6.94 -10.18 -27.08
C LEU A 369 -8.29 -10.38 -26.37
N ASP A 370 -8.26 -10.96 -25.17
CA ASP A 370 -9.42 -11.00 -24.26
C ASP A 370 -9.32 -9.82 -23.28
N LEU A 371 -9.99 -8.71 -23.63
CA LEU A 371 -10.04 -7.49 -22.82
C LEU A 371 -11.46 -7.29 -22.30
N ARG A 372 -11.62 -7.16 -20.98
CA ARG A 372 -12.92 -7.01 -20.32
C ARG A 372 -12.94 -5.81 -19.38
N ILE A 373 -14.13 -5.26 -19.12
CA ILE A 373 -14.35 -4.23 -18.09
C ILE A 373 -15.36 -4.81 -17.10
N LEU A 374 -15.00 -4.93 -15.83
CA LEU A 374 -15.84 -5.53 -14.79
C LEU A 374 -15.73 -4.74 -13.48
N PRO A 375 -16.80 -4.65 -12.67
CA PRO A 375 -16.72 -4.09 -11.32
C PRO A 375 -15.70 -4.84 -10.45
N PRO A 376 -14.96 -4.18 -9.54
CA PRO A 376 -13.82 -4.76 -8.83
C PRO A 376 -14.09 -6.10 -8.15
N ALA A 377 -15.19 -6.24 -7.42
CA ALA A 377 -15.52 -7.51 -6.74
C ALA A 377 -15.81 -8.65 -7.73
N THR A 378 -16.50 -8.36 -8.84
CA THR A 378 -16.77 -9.32 -9.91
C THR A 378 -15.50 -9.70 -10.67
N ALA A 379 -14.63 -8.72 -10.95
CA ALA A 379 -13.33 -8.94 -11.56
C ALA A 379 -12.43 -9.82 -10.69
N CYS A 380 -12.41 -9.56 -9.37
CA CYS A 380 -11.70 -10.36 -8.39
C CYS A 380 -12.18 -11.81 -8.38
N LYS A 381 -13.51 -12.03 -8.31
CA LYS A 381 -14.09 -13.38 -8.34
C LYS A 381 -13.71 -14.16 -9.60
N LEU A 382 -13.87 -13.56 -10.79
CA LEU A 382 -13.48 -14.21 -12.05
C LEU A 382 -11.97 -14.50 -12.11
N THR A 383 -11.17 -13.58 -11.58
CA THR A 383 -9.72 -13.76 -11.46
C THR A 383 -9.39 -14.97 -10.59
N LEU A 384 -10.01 -15.11 -9.41
CA LEU A 384 -9.82 -16.25 -8.51
C LEU A 384 -10.28 -17.57 -9.15
N GLU A 385 -11.40 -17.58 -9.88
CA GLU A 385 -11.90 -18.75 -10.61
C GLU A 385 -10.94 -19.25 -11.70
N ARG A 386 -10.18 -18.33 -12.31
CA ARG A 386 -9.09 -18.65 -13.25
C ARG A 386 -7.83 -19.07 -12.51
N LEU A 387 -7.49 -18.35 -11.44
CA LEU A 387 -6.29 -18.54 -10.63
C LEU A 387 -6.19 -19.97 -10.12
N VAL A 388 -7.25 -20.53 -9.54
CA VAL A 388 -7.28 -21.93 -9.05
C VAL A 388 -7.21 -23.00 -10.14
N LYS A 389 -7.34 -22.61 -11.42
CA LYS A 389 -7.17 -23.50 -12.58
C LYS A 389 -5.76 -23.40 -13.17
N GLY A 390 -4.81 -22.75 -12.48
CA GLY A 390 -3.47 -22.50 -12.99
C GLY A 390 -3.45 -21.47 -14.13
N GLN A 391 -4.45 -20.60 -14.23
CA GLN A 391 -4.58 -19.62 -15.32
C GLN A 391 -4.31 -18.21 -14.84
N ASP A 392 -3.54 -17.46 -15.63
CA ASP A 392 -3.17 -16.08 -15.31
C ASP A 392 -4.24 -15.07 -15.73
N THR A 393 -4.32 -13.94 -15.04
CA THR A 393 -5.21 -12.82 -15.41
C THR A 393 -4.55 -11.49 -15.09
N ILE A 394 -4.42 -10.61 -16.09
CA ILE A 394 -3.90 -9.25 -15.83
C ILE A 394 -5.02 -8.41 -15.21
N SER A 395 -4.75 -7.86 -14.03
CA SER A 395 -5.57 -6.82 -13.42
C SER A 395 -5.15 -5.45 -13.94
N VAL A 396 -6.08 -4.68 -14.50
CA VAL A 396 -5.83 -3.33 -15.02
C VAL A 396 -6.65 -2.36 -14.19
N THR A 397 -5.98 -1.60 -13.32
CA THR A 397 -6.67 -0.91 -12.20
C THR A 397 -6.25 0.54 -12.02
N GLY A 398 -7.08 1.30 -11.29
CA GLY A 398 -6.70 2.58 -10.70
C GLY A 398 -5.59 2.46 -9.66
N ASN A 399 -5.17 3.58 -9.10
CA ASN A 399 -3.98 3.74 -8.26
C ASN A 399 -4.08 2.99 -6.93
N VAL A 400 -5.22 3.11 -6.23
CA VAL A 400 -5.43 2.41 -4.95
C VAL A 400 -5.46 0.90 -5.15
N LEU A 401 -6.21 0.42 -6.14
CA LEU A 401 -6.28 -1.02 -6.43
C LEU A 401 -4.97 -1.59 -6.96
N ARG A 402 -4.16 -0.80 -7.70
CA ARG A 402 -2.79 -1.22 -8.06
C ARG A 402 -2.06 -1.66 -6.80
N ASP A 403 -2.02 -0.74 -5.82
CA ASP A 403 -1.32 -0.95 -4.56
C ASP A 403 -1.86 -2.18 -3.82
N TYR A 404 -3.19 -2.26 -3.62
CA TYR A 404 -3.82 -3.36 -2.87
C TYR A 404 -3.60 -4.72 -3.54
N LEU A 405 -3.71 -4.80 -4.86
CA LEU A 405 -3.60 -6.06 -5.59
C LEU A 405 -2.14 -6.53 -5.71
N THR A 406 -1.18 -5.60 -5.80
CA THR A 406 0.25 -5.91 -5.83
C THR A 406 0.81 -6.35 -4.47
N ASP A 407 0.09 -6.13 -3.37
CA ASP A 407 0.35 -6.83 -2.11
C ASP A 407 -0.45 -8.15 -2.03
N LEU A 408 -1.75 -8.10 -2.33
CA LEU A 408 -2.68 -9.21 -2.14
C LEU A 408 -2.26 -10.48 -2.88
N PHE A 409 -2.15 -10.43 -4.19
CA PHE A 409 -1.87 -11.62 -4.97
C PHE A 409 -0.45 -12.14 -4.75
N PRO A 410 0.61 -11.32 -4.73
CA PRO A 410 1.96 -11.80 -4.42
C PRO A 410 2.11 -12.43 -3.03
N ILE A 411 1.44 -11.91 -2.00
CA ILE A 411 1.43 -12.54 -0.67
C ILE A 411 0.74 -13.90 -0.69
N LEU A 412 -0.29 -14.08 -1.51
CA LEU A 412 -0.98 -15.36 -1.68
C LEU A 412 -0.21 -16.34 -2.58
N GLU A 413 0.48 -15.85 -3.61
CA GLU A 413 1.23 -16.63 -4.61
C GLU A 413 2.60 -17.06 -4.10
N VAL A 414 3.43 -16.11 -3.66
CA VAL A 414 4.85 -16.34 -3.31
C VAL A 414 5.17 -16.01 -1.86
N GLY A 415 4.15 -15.64 -1.08
CA GLY A 415 4.26 -15.44 0.35
C GLY A 415 4.84 -14.09 0.79
N THR A 416 5.12 -13.19 -0.14
CA THR A 416 5.62 -11.83 0.11
C THR A 416 5.47 -10.97 -1.14
N SER A 417 5.18 -9.69 -0.99
CA SER A 417 5.16 -8.71 -2.09
C SER A 417 6.54 -8.14 -2.45
N ALA A 418 7.59 -8.53 -1.71
CA ALA A 418 8.97 -8.14 -1.98
C ALA A 418 9.62 -8.91 -3.15
N LYS A 419 8.99 -10.00 -3.63
CA LYS A 419 9.52 -10.85 -4.72
C LYS A 419 8.82 -10.56 -6.05
N MET A 420 8.68 -9.27 -6.38
CA MET A 420 7.93 -8.81 -7.54
C MET A 420 8.80 -7.88 -8.40
N LEU A 421 8.60 -7.95 -9.72
CA LEU A 421 9.06 -6.91 -10.64
C LEU A 421 8.05 -5.76 -10.64
N SER A 422 8.50 -4.56 -10.26
CA SER A 422 7.71 -3.33 -10.38
C SER A 422 8.41 -2.37 -11.33
N ILE A 423 7.94 -2.34 -12.58
CA ILE A 423 8.52 -1.56 -13.67
C ILE A 423 7.60 -0.39 -13.98
N VAL A 424 8.18 0.80 -14.02
CA VAL A 424 7.51 2.07 -14.33
C VAL A 424 8.11 2.64 -15.62
N PRO A 425 7.52 2.35 -16.79
CA PRO A 425 7.87 3.03 -18.02
C PRO A 425 7.53 4.52 -17.86
N LEU A 426 8.56 5.37 -17.80
CA LEU A 426 8.33 6.81 -17.66
C LEU A 426 7.78 7.33 -18.99
N ILE A 427 6.76 8.19 -18.93
CA ILE A 427 6.14 8.81 -20.12
C ILE A 427 7.19 9.51 -21.01
N ALA A 428 8.27 10.02 -20.41
CA ALA A 428 9.39 10.65 -21.12
C ALA A 428 10.36 9.68 -21.81
N GLY A 429 10.12 8.37 -21.75
CA GLY A 429 10.92 7.33 -22.42
C GLY A 429 11.98 6.63 -21.55
N GLY A 430 12.19 7.07 -20.30
CA GLY A 430 13.06 6.37 -19.35
C GLY A 430 12.38 5.20 -18.64
N GLY A 431 13.12 4.49 -17.80
CA GLY A 431 12.62 3.41 -16.95
C GLY A 431 12.93 3.68 -15.48
N LEU A 432 11.94 3.45 -14.62
CA LEU A 432 12.09 3.38 -13.17
C LEU A 432 11.76 1.94 -12.73
N PHE A 433 12.61 1.35 -11.89
CA PHE A 433 12.52 -0.04 -11.46
C PHE A 433 12.46 -0.07 -9.94
N GLU A 434 11.27 -0.27 -9.40
CA GLU A 434 11.06 -0.44 -7.96
C GLU A 434 11.42 -1.88 -7.58
N THR A 435 12.08 -2.03 -6.44
CA THR A 435 12.68 -3.31 -5.99
C THR A 435 11.68 -4.26 -5.33
N GLY A 436 10.38 -3.98 -5.46
CA GLY A 436 9.28 -4.71 -4.84
C GLY A 436 8.09 -3.78 -4.56
N ALA A 437 6.97 -4.35 -4.14
CA ALA A 437 5.76 -3.58 -3.82
C ALA A 437 5.56 -3.32 -2.30
N GLY A 438 6.38 -3.95 -1.45
CA GLY A 438 6.27 -3.84 0.01
C GLY A 438 6.94 -2.61 0.64
N GLY A 439 6.78 -2.45 1.95
CA GLY A 439 7.41 -1.38 2.74
C GLY A 439 8.82 -1.70 3.25
N SER A 440 9.40 -0.80 4.06
CA SER A 440 10.77 -0.88 4.60
C SER A 440 10.97 -1.82 5.81
N ALA A 441 9.95 -2.61 6.17
CA ALA A 441 10.00 -3.67 7.17
C ALA A 441 10.70 -3.32 8.52
N PRO A 442 10.14 -2.41 9.36
CA PRO A 442 10.77 -1.95 10.60
C PRO A 442 11.08 -3.07 11.62
N LYS A 443 10.30 -4.17 11.59
CA LYS A 443 10.55 -5.37 12.42
C LYS A 443 11.84 -6.11 12.03
N HIS A 444 12.39 -5.88 10.84
CA HIS A 444 13.68 -6.42 10.42
C HIS A 444 14.81 -5.65 11.08
N VAL A 445 14.69 -4.32 11.15
CA VAL A 445 15.66 -3.46 11.84
C VAL A 445 15.73 -3.80 13.33
N GLN A 446 14.59 -4.04 14.00
CA GLN A 446 14.57 -4.47 15.40
C GLN A 446 15.41 -5.74 15.63
N GLN A 447 15.19 -6.78 14.81
CA GLN A 447 15.99 -8.02 14.91
C GLN A 447 17.47 -7.76 14.59
N PHE A 448 17.77 -6.91 13.60
CA PHE A 448 19.15 -6.59 13.28
C PHE A 448 19.87 -5.89 14.44
N LEU A 449 19.23 -4.94 15.11
CA LEU A 449 19.81 -4.25 16.25
C LEU A 449 19.96 -5.17 17.48
N GLU A 450 19.00 -6.06 17.72
CA GLU A 450 19.00 -6.95 18.87
C GLU A 450 19.91 -8.18 18.69
N GLU A 451 19.94 -8.76 17.50
CA GLU A 451 20.54 -10.07 17.22
C GLU A 451 21.50 -10.09 16.02
N ASN A 452 21.79 -8.94 15.41
CA ASN A 452 22.64 -8.82 14.21
C ASN A 452 22.27 -9.83 13.12
N TYR A 453 20.97 -9.97 12.87
CA TYR A 453 20.40 -10.83 11.84
C TYR A 453 19.41 -10.04 10.99
N LEU A 454 19.70 -9.90 9.70
CA LEU A 454 18.83 -9.17 8.78
C LEU A 454 18.08 -10.13 7.85
N ARG A 455 16.80 -10.36 8.14
CA ARG A 455 15.91 -11.24 7.34
C ARG A 455 15.26 -10.56 6.13
N TRP A 456 15.78 -9.42 5.69
CA TRP A 456 15.32 -8.73 4.48
C TRP A 456 15.73 -9.51 3.24
N ASP A 457 14.77 -9.81 2.36
CA ASP A 457 15.03 -10.54 1.12
C ASP A 457 15.21 -9.55 -0.04
N SER A 458 16.44 -9.45 -0.55
CA SER A 458 16.82 -8.51 -1.62
C SER A 458 16.52 -9.05 -3.02
N LEU A 459 15.80 -10.16 -3.18
CA LEU A 459 15.51 -10.73 -4.51
C LEU A 459 14.86 -9.71 -5.47
N GLY A 460 13.97 -8.85 -4.98
CA GLY A 460 13.38 -7.81 -5.81
C GLY A 460 14.37 -6.72 -6.25
N GLU A 461 15.43 -6.46 -5.48
CA GLU A 461 16.56 -5.60 -5.91
C GLU A 461 17.32 -6.25 -7.07
N PHE A 462 17.51 -7.57 -7.01
CA PHE A 462 18.23 -8.32 -8.04
C PHE A 462 17.45 -8.36 -9.36
N PHE A 463 16.12 -8.57 -9.27
CA PHE A 463 15.23 -8.51 -10.43
C PHE A 463 15.13 -7.10 -11.02
N ALA A 464 15.02 -6.07 -10.19
CA ALA A 464 15.00 -4.68 -10.65
C ALA A 464 16.31 -4.29 -11.35
N LEU A 465 17.46 -4.77 -10.85
CA LEU A 465 18.76 -4.53 -11.47
C LEU A 465 18.87 -5.21 -12.84
N ALA A 466 18.41 -6.46 -12.97
CA ALA A 466 18.39 -7.17 -14.26
C ALA A 466 17.52 -6.43 -15.29
N ALA A 467 16.29 -6.04 -14.90
CA ALA A 467 15.39 -5.27 -15.76
C ALA A 467 15.96 -3.88 -16.13
N SER A 468 16.66 -3.23 -15.21
CA SER A 468 17.34 -1.95 -15.46
C SER A 468 18.48 -2.08 -16.50
N LEU A 469 19.30 -3.12 -16.38
CA LEU A 469 20.37 -3.42 -17.33
C LEU A 469 19.81 -3.81 -18.70
N GLU A 470 18.71 -4.57 -18.76
CA GLU A 470 18.00 -4.90 -20.00
C GLU A 470 17.42 -3.64 -20.67
N HIS A 471 16.83 -2.74 -19.89
CA HIS A 471 16.34 -1.46 -20.40
C HIS A 471 17.48 -0.61 -20.96
N LEU A 472 18.61 -0.52 -20.28
CA LEU A 472 19.81 0.17 -20.79
C LEU A 472 20.31 -0.47 -22.08
N ALA A 473 20.35 -1.80 -22.14
CA ALA A 473 20.78 -2.56 -23.31
C ALA A 473 19.89 -2.28 -24.53
N THR A 474 18.57 -2.26 -24.34
CA THR A 474 17.60 -2.08 -25.42
C THR A 474 17.48 -0.63 -25.87
N THR A 475 17.37 0.31 -24.94
CA THR A 475 17.16 1.74 -25.26
C THR A 475 18.41 2.42 -25.82
N LEU A 476 19.60 2.03 -25.39
CA LEU A 476 20.87 2.60 -25.86
C LEU A 476 21.69 1.66 -26.74
N ASN A 477 21.17 0.49 -27.09
CA ASN A 477 21.89 -0.55 -27.84
C ASN A 477 23.23 -0.94 -27.17
N HIS A 478 23.23 -1.10 -25.85
CA HIS A 478 24.44 -1.29 -25.04
C HIS A 478 24.78 -2.79 -24.83
N ALA A 479 25.59 -3.36 -25.71
CA ALA A 479 25.89 -4.81 -25.74
C ALA A 479 26.40 -5.38 -24.40
N LYS A 480 27.32 -4.70 -23.70
CA LYS A 480 27.80 -5.15 -22.38
C LYS A 480 26.72 -5.16 -21.29
N ALA A 481 25.75 -4.27 -21.39
CA ALA A 481 24.64 -4.22 -20.43
C ALA A 481 23.72 -5.43 -20.63
N LYS A 482 23.54 -5.86 -21.89
CA LYS A 482 22.84 -7.10 -22.20
C LYS A 482 23.53 -8.31 -21.55
N VAL A 483 24.85 -8.43 -21.68
CA VAL A 483 25.59 -9.53 -21.05
C VAL A 483 25.45 -9.51 -19.53
N LEU A 484 25.54 -8.33 -18.90
CA LEU A 484 25.31 -8.19 -17.46
C LEU A 484 23.89 -8.59 -17.04
N ALA A 485 22.86 -8.19 -17.80
CA ALA A 485 21.47 -8.58 -17.54
C ALA A 485 21.27 -10.10 -17.67
N ASP A 486 21.67 -10.69 -18.81
CA ASP A 486 21.47 -12.13 -19.09
C ASP A 486 22.19 -13.02 -18.05
N THR A 487 23.40 -12.61 -17.63
CA THR A 487 24.16 -13.33 -16.59
C THR A 487 23.62 -13.12 -15.18
N LEU A 488 23.02 -11.96 -14.89
CA LEU A 488 22.33 -11.72 -13.63
C LEU A 488 21.05 -12.56 -13.53
N ASP A 489 20.29 -12.71 -14.62
CA ASP A 489 19.13 -13.61 -14.66
C ASP A 489 19.54 -15.07 -14.46
N THR A 490 20.65 -15.49 -15.06
CA THR A 490 21.23 -16.82 -14.82
C THR A 490 21.60 -17.00 -13.33
N ALA A 491 22.20 -15.97 -12.72
CA ALA A 491 22.56 -15.99 -11.30
C ALA A 491 21.32 -16.03 -10.39
N ASN A 492 20.27 -15.28 -10.72
CA ASN A 492 18.99 -15.30 -10.02
C ASN A 492 18.34 -16.68 -10.07
N GLY A 493 18.36 -17.35 -11.23
CA GLY A 493 17.87 -18.73 -11.37
C GLY A 493 18.61 -19.69 -10.43
N LYS A 494 19.95 -19.68 -10.49
CA LYS A 494 20.80 -20.51 -9.62
C LYS A 494 20.64 -20.18 -8.13
N PHE A 495 20.42 -18.90 -7.79
CA PHE A 495 20.14 -18.43 -6.44
C PHE A 495 18.86 -19.06 -5.87
N LEU A 496 17.80 -19.09 -6.68
CA LEU A 496 16.51 -19.69 -6.31
C LEU A 496 16.59 -21.22 -6.23
N GLU A 497 17.22 -21.87 -7.21
CA GLU A 497 17.38 -23.34 -7.23
C GLU A 497 18.16 -23.88 -6.02
N ASN A 498 19.12 -23.11 -5.52
CA ASN A 498 19.95 -23.49 -4.37
C ASN A 498 19.45 -22.93 -3.03
N ASP A 499 18.24 -22.37 -2.99
CA ASP A 499 17.58 -21.80 -1.80
C ASP A 499 18.50 -20.86 -0.99
N LYS A 500 19.14 -19.91 -1.68
CA LYS A 500 20.07 -18.95 -1.04
C LYS A 500 19.40 -17.68 -0.52
N SER A 501 18.08 -17.71 -0.38
CA SER A 501 17.31 -16.63 0.26
C SER A 501 17.61 -16.55 1.76
N PRO A 502 17.45 -15.37 2.39
CA PRO A 502 17.59 -15.22 3.83
C PRO A 502 16.61 -16.13 4.59
N GLY A 503 17.11 -16.83 5.59
CA GLY A 503 16.30 -17.55 6.56
C GLY A 503 15.57 -16.59 7.51
N ARG A 504 15.00 -17.16 8.59
CA ARG A 504 14.32 -16.39 9.63
C ARG A 504 14.84 -16.67 11.04
N LYS A 505 15.97 -17.37 11.15
CA LYS A 505 16.54 -17.83 12.42
C LYS A 505 18.05 -17.68 12.41
N LEU A 506 18.62 -17.38 13.57
CA LEU A 506 20.06 -17.38 13.77
C LEU A 506 20.68 -18.73 13.35
N GLY A 507 21.92 -18.68 12.89
CA GLY A 507 22.66 -19.82 12.35
C GLY A 507 22.30 -20.18 10.91
N THR A 508 21.40 -19.43 10.27
CA THR A 508 21.09 -19.56 8.83
C THR A 508 21.59 -18.34 8.06
N THR A 509 21.69 -18.45 6.74
CA THR A 509 21.99 -17.32 5.85
C THR A 509 21.03 -16.17 6.10
N ASP A 510 21.55 -14.96 6.26
CA ASP A 510 20.75 -13.73 6.31
C ASP A 510 20.96 -12.92 5.02
N ASN A 511 20.47 -11.67 4.98
CA ASN A 511 20.61 -10.78 3.82
C ASN A 511 22.05 -10.66 3.29
N ARG A 512 23.05 -10.58 4.17
CA ARG A 512 24.45 -10.41 3.74
C ARG A 512 24.97 -11.66 3.05
N GLY A 513 24.60 -12.83 3.57
CA GLY A 513 24.93 -14.10 2.95
C GLY A 513 24.21 -14.31 1.61
N SER A 514 22.96 -13.84 1.45
CA SER A 514 22.28 -13.92 0.17
C SER A 514 22.94 -13.05 -0.91
N HIS A 515 23.40 -11.84 -0.55
CA HIS A 515 24.20 -10.98 -1.43
C HIS A 515 25.50 -11.63 -1.87
N PHE A 516 26.21 -12.29 -0.94
CA PHE A 516 27.41 -13.07 -1.28
C PHE A 516 27.11 -14.14 -2.34
N TYR A 517 26.07 -14.95 -2.13
CA TYR A 517 25.71 -16.02 -3.07
C TYR A 517 25.30 -15.49 -4.44
N LEU A 518 24.57 -14.37 -4.52
CA LEU A 518 24.29 -13.72 -5.79
C LEU A 518 25.59 -13.29 -6.49
N ALA A 519 26.50 -12.62 -5.78
CA ALA A 519 27.78 -12.18 -6.34
C ALA A 519 28.62 -13.36 -6.86
N LEU A 520 28.66 -14.47 -6.11
CA LEU A 520 29.30 -15.71 -6.52
C LEU A 520 28.70 -16.24 -7.84
N TYR A 521 27.38 -16.41 -7.90
CA TYR A 521 26.73 -16.97 -9.09
C TYR A 521 26.80 -16.03 -10.30
N TRP A 522 26.76 -14.72 -10.07
CA TRP A 522 26.89 -13.74 -11.14
C TRP A 522 28.31 -13.69 -11.70
N ALA A 523 29.34 -13.71 -10.85
CA ALA A 523 30.73 -13.81 -11.29
C ALA A 523 30.98 -15.11 -12.07
N GLN A 524 30.42 -16.25 -11.62
CA GLN A 524 30.49 -17.52 -12.34
C GLN A 524 29.83 -17.45 -13.72
N ALA A 525 28.64 -16.86 -13.82
CA ALA A 525 27.95 -16.68 -15.10
C ALA A 525 28.70 -15.74 -16.06
N LEU A 526 29.25 -14.64 -15.53
CA LEU A 526 30.07 -13.69 -16.29
C LEU A 526 31.36 -14.31 -16.81
N ALA A 527 32.01 -15.17 -16.01
CA ALA A 527 33.22 -15.89 -16.41
C ALA A 527 32.93 -16.99 -17.46
N ALA A 528 31.73 -17.57 -17.46
CA ALA A 528 31.36 -18.71 -18.32
C ALA A 528 30.71 -18.31 -19.66
N GLN A 529 30.15 -17.11 -19.77
CA GLN A 529 29.53 -16.64 -21.02
C GLN A 529 30.57 -16.44 -22.15
N THR A 530 30.08 -16.44 -23.39
CA THR A 530 30.90 -16.42 -24.63
C THR A 530 30.62 -15.21 -25.53
N GLN A 531 29.74 -14.32 -25.10
CA GLN A 531 29.20 -13.18 -25.82
C GLN A 531 30.14 -11.97 -25.73
N ASP A 532 30.85 -11.83 -24.61
CA ASP A 532 31.90 -10.83 -24.39
C ASP A 532 33.14 -11.48 -23.72
N PRO A 533 34.17 -11.87 -24.51
CA PRO A 533 35.36 -12.54 -23.99
C PRO A 533 36.17 -11.69 -23.00
N ASP A 534 36.12 -10.36 -23.09
CA ASP A 534 36.85 -9.47 -22.18
C ASP A 534 36.20 -9.46 -20.81
N LEU A 535 34.87 -9.40 -20.74
CA LEU A 535 34.13 -9.57 -19.48
C LEU A 535 34.37 -10.96 -18.88
N ALA A 536 34.36 -12.02 -19.68
CA ALA A 536 34.66 -13.36 -19.19
C ALA A 536 36.04 -13.45 -18.55
N LYS A 537 37.07 -12.91 -19.23
CA LYS A 537 38.44 -12.88 -18.73
C LYS A 537 38.58 -12.02 -17.46
N HIS A 538 37.88 -10.90 -17.38
CA HIS A 538 37.89 -10.01 -16.20
C HIS A 538 37.30 -10.70 -14.97
N PHE A 539 36.17 -11.39 -15.13
CA PHE A 539 35.46 -12.03 -14.02
C PHE A 539 35.98 -13.42 -13.65
N ALA A 540 36.72 -14.11 -14.53
CA ALA A 540 37.31 -15.42 -14.24
C ALA A 540 38.09 -15.49 -12.91
N PRO A 541 39.09 -14.64 -12.63
CA PRO A 541 39.84 -14.69 -11.37
C PRO A 541 39.00 -14.33 -10.14
N ILE A 542 37.90 -13.59 -10.32
CA ILE A 542 36.98 -13.21 -9.23
C ILE A 542 36.07 -14.39 -8.91
N ALA A 543 35.50 -15.03 -9.94
CA ALA A 543 34.68 -16.22 -9.81
C ALA A 543 35.45 -17.36 -9.12
N GLU A 544 36.71 -17.57 -9.50
CA GLU A 544 37.62 -18.54 -8.86
C GLU A 544 37.80 -18.21 -7.37
N LYS A 545 38.23 -16.99 -7.03
CA LYS A 545 38.44 -16.58 -5.62
C LYS A 545 37.18 -16.68 -4.76
N LEU A 546 36.02 -16.27 -5.27
CA LEU A 546 34.75 -16.38 -4.56
C LEU A 546 34.36 -17.85 -4.34
N THR A 547 34.59 -18.71 -5.34
CA THR A 547 34.30 -20.15 -5.25
C THR A 547 35.21 -20.83 -4.23
N ASP A 548 36.52 -20.58 -4.30
CA ASP A 548 37.51 -21.19 -3.40
C ASP A 548 37.33 -20.76 -1.93
N ASN A 549 36.78 -19.56 -1.71
CA ASN A 549 36.56 -19.01 -0.37
C ASN A 549 35.10 -19.10 0.11
N GLU A 550 34.23 -19.84 -0.57
CA GLU A 550 32.79 -19.86 -0.25
C GLU A 550 32.53 -20.19 1.23
N GLN A 551 33.08 -21.29 1.71
CA GLN A 551 32.87 -21.74 3.09
C GLN A 551 33.41 -20.75 4.11
N LYS A 552 34.56 -20.12 3.82
CA LYS A 552 35.19 -19.14 4.70
C LYS A 552 34.35 -17.88 4.81
N ILE A 553 33.87 -17.36 3.68
CA ILE A 553 33.01 -16.17 3.64
C ILE A 553 31.69 -16.44 4.34
N ALA A 554 31.06 -17.59 4.08
CA ALA A 554 29.82 -17.98 4.75
C ALA A 554 30.00 -18.06 6.28
N ALA A 555 31.10 -18.64 6.76
CA ALA A 555 31.42 -18.71 8.18
C ALA A 555 31.64 -17.32 8.81
N GLU A 556 32.37 -16.43 8.13
CA GLU A 556 32.58 -15.04 8.58
C GLU A 556 31.26 -14.27 8.72
N LEU A 557 30.33 -14.44 7.76
CA LEU A 557 29.01 -13.79 7.79
C LEU A 557 28.08 -14.37 8.86
N LEU A 558 28.17 -15.67 9.15
CA LEU A 558 27.39 -16.31 10.23
C LEU A 558 27.90 -15.95 11.63
N ALA A 559 29.22 -15.76 11.79
CA ALA A 559 29.86 -15.58 13.10
C ALA A 559 29.42 -14.32 13.87
N VAL A 560 28.87 -13.32 13.19
CA VAL A 560 28.42 -12.06 13.82
C VAL A 560 26.99 -12.12 14.38
N GLN A 561 26.22 -13.17 14.04
CA GLN A 561 24.83 -13.32 14.46
C GLN A 561 24.71 -13.60 15.97
N GLY A 562 23.57 -13.21 16.55
CA GLY A 562 23.24 -13.40 17.97
C GLY A 562 23.85 -12.37 18.91
N GLN A 563 24.54 -11.36 18.38
CA GLN A 563 25.06 -10.22 19.16
C GLN A 563 24.31 -8.94 18.75
N PRO A 564 24.14 -7.95 19.63
CA PRO A 564 23.56 -6.68 19.23
C PRO A 564 24.41 -5.94 18.19
N ALA A 565 23.78 -5.33 17.19
CA ALA A 565 24.45 -4.48 16.21
C ALA A 565 24.29 -3.00 16.59
N ASP A 566 25.39 -2.25 16.61
CA ASP A 566 25.37 -0.80 16.81
C ASP A 566 25.54 -0.07 15.47
N ILE A 567 24.51 0.67 15.07
CA ILE A 567 24.52 1.55 13.89
C ILE A 567 24.43 3.04 14.27
N GLY A 568 24.57 3.39 15.55
CA GLY A 568 24.55 4.75 16.06
C GLY A 568 23.15 5.37 16.23
N ALA A 569 22.26 5.26 15.24
CA ALA A 569 20.90 5.78 15.30
C ALA A 569 19.96 5.10 14.29
N TYR A 570 18.65 5.21 14.50
CA TYR A 570 17.64 4.52 13.68
C TYR A 570 17.39 5.20 12.32
N TYR A 571 16.92 6.45 12.29
CA TYR A 571 16.56 7.15 11.06
C TYR A 571 17.76 7.71 10.28
N ARG A 572 18.86 7.97 10.99
CA ARG A 572 20.11 8.50 10.41
C ARG A 572 21.30 7.77 11.04
N PRO A 573 21.52 6.50 10.67
CA PRO A 573 22.63 5.73 11.23
C PRO A 573 23.98 6.38 10.94
N ASP A 574 24.96 6.07 11.79
CA ASP A 574 26.35 6.39 11.52
C ASP A 574 26.86 5.51 10.36
N GLU A 575 27.35 6.14 9.30
CA GLU A 575 27.72 5.46 8.06
C GLU A 575 28.85 4.44 8.25
N ALA A 576 29.85 4.78 9.07
CA ALA A 576 30.99 3.89 9.32
C ALA A 576 30.56 2.66 10.14
N LYS A 577 29.74 2.86 11.18
CA LYS A 577 29.17 1.78 11.98
C LYS A 577 28.26 0.87 11.15
N ALA A 578 27.34 1.45 10.37
CA ALA A 578 26.44 0.70 9.50
C ALA A 578 27.22 -0.10 8.44
N SER A 579 28.20 0.51 7.78
CA SER A 579 29.06 -0.18 6.81
C SER A 579 29.81 -1.35 7.45
N THR A 580 30.36 -1.17 8.65
CA THR A 580 31.05 -2.24 9.39
C THR A 580 30.11 -3.39 9.72
N ALA A 581 28.91 -3.09 10.23
CA ALA A 581 27.92 -4.09 10.58
C ALA A 581 27.37 -4.85 9.35
N MET A 582 27.24 -4.16 8.21
CA MET A 582 26.72 -4.75 6.97
C MET A 582 27.77 -5.49 6.15
N ARG A 583 29.07 -5.23 6.34
CA ARG A 583 30.17 -5.85 5.58
C ARG A 583 31.19 -6.57 6.48
N PRO A 584 30.77 -7.54 7.32
CA PRO A 584 31.65 -8.11 8.34
C PRO A 584 32.66 -9.14 7.81
N SER A 585 32.55 -9.59 6.55
CA SER A 585 33.50 -10.55 5.95
C SER A 585 34.72 -9.83 5.35
N PRO A 586 35.89 -9.84 6.00
CA PRO A 586 37.11 -9.27 5.42
C PRO A 586 37.52 -10.00 4.14
N THR A 587 37.27 -11.31 4.05
CA THR A 587 37.62 -12.10 2.86
C THR A 587 36.81 -11.64 1.65
N LEU A 588 35.48 -11.50 1.78
CA LEU A 588 34.63 -11.00 0.72
C LEU A 588 35.01 -9.58 0.30
N ASN A 589 35.21 -8.69 1.27
CA ASN A 589 35.59 -7.31 1.01
C ASN A 589 36.92 -7.21 0.23
N ALA A 590 37.92 -8.02 0.58
CA ALA A 590 39.21 -8.04 -0.10
C ALA A 590 39.10 -8.54 -1.55
N ILE A 591 38.24 -9.53 -1.83
CA ILE A 591 38.02 -10.03 -3.20
C ILE A 591 37.32 -8.95 -4.04
N LEU A 592 36.23 -8.35 -3.53
CA LEU A 592 35.47 -7.33 -4.26
C LEU A 592 36.25 -6.03 -4.48
N ALA A 593 37.25 -5.72 -3.64
CA ALA A 593 38.13 -4.57 -3.84
C ALA A 593 39.06 -4.70 -5.07
N THR A 594 39.10 -5.87 -5.73
CA THR A 594 39.90 -6.09 -6.94
C THR A 594 39.15 -5.85 -8.25
N LEU A 595 37.86 -5.50 -8.18
CA LEU A 595 36.97 -5.25 -9.33
C LEU A 595 37.21 -3.93 -10.04
#